data_AF-A0A4R7VHC1-F1
#
_entry.id   AF-A0A4R7VHC1-F1
#
_cell.length_a   1.000
_cell.length_b   1.000
_cell.length_c   1.000
_cell.angle_alpha   90.00
_cell.angle_beta   90.00
_cell.angle_gamma   90.00
#
_symmetry.space_group_name_H-M   'P 1'
#
loop_
_entity.id
_entity.type
_entity.pdbx_description
1 polymer ?
#
loop_
_entity_poly.entity_id
_entity_poly.type
_entity_poly.pdbx_seq_one_letter_code
_entity_poly.pdbx_strand_id
1 'polypeptide(L)'
;MVNRFNAGLRPSDGFLLTSRPREFRDAVESWDVLTAAAVVALDELTVEDLDRYLPLTTRTGRGASTKWLPVLARVGAGGPLSDVLSTPLMVALARTIFSDTDAYPAELLRGDESRAAIEHRLLSGFVPAAYADRADGVGGVEARLRFLARHLCRLGTHDLAWWQLVQAVPRAVVGSVAGLVLTTAVLLAGGVVGWVGQWPDDGGRRAWLISILIASVVCGVVGGVVVGHGRGILPSPARMQLRVHGRQAIIAGEFVGVVRSWRTTAWFGVWTVRGVGVCVFAVYLFGRWASLPACSPVSVRGSSSR
;
A
#
# COMPACT_ATOMS: atom_id res chain seq x y z
N MET A 1 6.67 28.86 -16.41
CA MET A 1 7.32 27.52 -16.29
C MET A 1 8.05 27.14 -17.57
N VAL A 2 7.46 27.36 -18.74
CA VAL A 2 8.06 27.08 -20.07
C VAL A 2 9.41 27.80 -20.29
N ASN A 3 9.56 29.06 -19.87
CA ASN A 3 10.85 29.77 -20.02
C ASN A 3 12.01 29.15 -19.22
N ARG A 4 11.72 28.49 -18.08
CA ARG A 4 12.74 27.71 -17.36
C ARG A 4 13.07 26.40 -18.06
N PHE A 5 12.09 25.80 -18.75
CA PHE A 5 12.35 24.65 -19.61
C PHE A 5 13.25 25.06 -20.77
N ASN A 6 12.87 26.07 -21.54
CA ASN A 6 13.68 26.57 -22.67
C ASN A 6 15.11 26.99 -22.24
N ALA A 7 15.26 27.62 -21.06
CA ALA A 7 16.58 28.02 -20.54
C ALA A 7 17.41 26.87 -19.94
N GLY A 8 16.78 25.75 -19.57
CA GLY A 8 17.43 24.60 -18.95
C GLY A 8 17.88 23.51 -19.92
N LEU A 9 17.37 23.54 -21.16
CA LEU A 9 17.64 22.53 -22.17
C LEU A 9 18.94 22.84 -22.90
N ARG A 10 19.94 21.95 -22.78
CA ARG A 10 21.14 22.00 -23.63
C ARG A 10 20.80 21.38 -24.99
N PRO A 11 21.45 21.82 -26.08
CA PRO A 11 21.24 21.24 -27.42
C PRO A 11 21.48 19.73 -27.52
N SER A 12 22.22 19.14 -26.57
CA SER A 12 22.54 17.71 -26.50
C SER A 12 21.45 16.84 -25.85
N ASP A 13 20.47 17.45 -25.20
CA ASP A 13 19.57 16.72 -24.31
C ASP A 13 18.24 16.46 -25.03
N GLY A 14 17.97 15.19 -25.34
CA GLY A 14 16.70 14.76 -25.94
C GLY A 14 15.65 14.49 -24.88
N PHE A 15 14.48 15.13 -24.99
CA PHE A 15 13.34 14.88 -24.10
C PHE A 15 12.07 14.61 -24.88
N LEU A 16 11.24 13.71 -24.35
CA LEU A 16 9.88 13.45 -24.82
C LEU A 16 8.90 13.96 -23.76
N LEU A 17 8.07 14.92 -24.14
CA LEU A 17 6.97 15.42 -23.32
C LEU A 17 5.65 14.85 -23.86
N THR A 18 4.89 14.21 -22.98
CA THR A 18 3.50 13.83 -23.28
C THR A 18 2.57 14.74 -22.49
N SER A 19 1.51 15.21 -23.14
CA SER A 19 0.54 16.13 -22.55
C SER A 19 -0.82 15.94 -23.21
N ARG A 20 -1.88 16.41 -22.55
CA ARG A 20 -3.20 16.49 -23.19
C ARG A 20 -3.22 17.69 -24.14
N PRO A 21 -3.90 17.61 -25.30
CA PRO A 21 -3.92 18.70 -26.28
C PRO A 21 -4.38 20.05 -25.72
N ARG A 22 -5.35 20.05 -24.80
CA ARG A 22 -5.84 21.27 -24.14
C ARG A 22 -4.79 21.86 -23.21
N GLU A 23 -4.22 21.04 -22.33
CA GLU A 23 -3.18 21.48 -21.38
C GLU A 23 -1.94 22.03 -22.10
N PHE A 24 -1.54 21.42 -23.22
CA PHE A 24 -0.45 21.93 -24.05
C PHE A 24 -0.78 23.31 -24.62
N ARG A 25 -1.99 23.45 -25.19
CA ARG A 25 -2.44 24.72 -25.77
C ARG A 25 -2.51 25.82 -24.70
N ASP A 26 -3.13 25.52 -23.57
CA ASP A 26 -3.24 26.46 -22.45
C ASP A 26 -1.85 26.89 -21.94
N ALA A 27 -0.88 25.97 -21.89
CA ALA A 27 0.48 26.26 -21.47
C ALA A 27 1.24 27.14 -22.48
N VAL A 28 1.06 26.90 -23.78
CA VAL A 28 1.66 27.72 -24.85
C VAL A 28 1.04 29.11 -24.88
N GLU A 29 -0.28 29.22 -24.73
CA GLU A 29 -1.00 30.50 -24.68
C GLU A 29 -0.65 31.32 -23.43
N SER A 30 -0.46 30.67 -22.29
CA SER A 30 -0.23 31.35 -21.00
C SER A 30 1.21 31.78 -20.77
N TRP A 31 2.19 31.13 -21.40
CA TRP A 31 3.61 31.34 -21.08
C TRP A 31 4.46 31.65 -22.31
N ASP A 32 4.76 30.64 -23.12
CA ASP A 32 5.51 30.76 -24.37
C ASP A 32 5.53 29.40 -25.10
N VAL A 33 6.03 29.36 -26.34
CA VAL A 33 6.26 28.14 -27.11
C VAL A 33 7.51 27.38 -26.64
N LEU A 34 7.51 26.06 -26.82
CA LEU A 34 8.73 25.25 -26.68
C LEU A 34 9.57 25.40 -27.96
N THR A 35 10.74 26.04 -27.85
CA THR A 35 11.63 26.24 -28.98
C THR A 35 12.24 24.91 -29.43
N ALA A 36 12.33 24.67 -30.73
CA ALA A 36 12.91 23.46 -31.33
C ALA A 36 12.21 22.13 -30.96
N ALA A 37 10.93 22.17 -30.56
CA ALA A 37 10.14 20.97 -30.31
C ALA A 37 9.44 20.47 -31.59
N ALA A 38 9.57 19.19 -31.89
CA ALA A 38 8.70 18.50 -32.84
C ALA A 38 7.42 18.06 -32.11
N VAL A 39 6.27 18.59 -32.53
CA VAL A 39 4.97 18.24 -31.94
C VAL A 39 4.34 17.11 -32.75
N VAL A 40 4.06 15.99 -32.08
CA VAL A 40 3.33 14.86 -32.67
C VAL A 40 1.98 14.76 -31.97
N ALA A 41 0.90 14.92 -32.73
CA ALA A 41 -0.45 14.64 -32.27
C ALA A 41 -0.83 13.21 -32.64
N LEU A 42 -1.37 12.46 -31.68
CA LEU A 42 -1.92 11.13 -31.96
C LEU A 42 -3.29 11.30 -32.60
N ASP A 43 -3.51 10.63 -33.73
CA ASP A 43 -4.80 10.59 -34.41
C ASP A 43 -5.70 9.49 -33.84
N GLU A 44 -6.98 9.54 -34.20
CA GLU A 44 -7.92 8.46 -33.92
C GLU A 44 -7.56 7.19 -34.71
N LEU A 45 -7.93 6.03 -34.16
CA LEU A 45 -7.70 4.74 -34.79
C LEU A 45 -8.62 4.55 -35.99
N THR A 46 -8.03 4.05 -37.07
CA THR A 46 -8.76 3.71 -38.28
C THR A 46 -9.28 2.26 -38.22
N VAL A 47 -10.24 1.94 -39.09
CA VAL A 47 -10.73 0.55 -39.24
C VAL A 47 -9.58 -0.40 -39.63
N GLU A 48 -8.62 0.06 -40.42
CA GLU A 48 -7.44 -0.72 -40.81
C GLU A 48 -6.55 -1.04 -39.60
N ASP A 49 -6.37 -0.07 -38.69
CA ASP A 49 -5.62 -0.30 -37.44
C ASP A 49 -6.32 -1.36 -36.58
N LEU A 50 -7.65 -1.32 -36.50
CA LEU A 50 -8.44 -2.30 -35.75
C LEU A 50 -8.36 -3.71 -36.35
N ASP A 51 -8.46 -3.82 -37.68
CA ASP A 51 -8.34 -5.08 -38.41
C ASP A 51 -6.95 -5.71 -38.25
N ARG A 52 -5.91 -4.88 -38.20
CA ARG A 52 -4.54 -5.34 -37.92
C ARG A 52 -4.34 -5.73 -36.46
N TYR A 53 -4.91 -4.97 -35.52
CA TYR A 53 -4.63 -5.13 -34.10
C TYR A 53 -5.47 -6.21 -33.43
N LEU A 54 -6.81 -6.16 -33.54
CA LEU A 54 -7.72 -6.98 -32.74
C LEU A 54 -7.50 -8.50 -32.91
N PRO A 55 -7.29 -9.05 -34.11
CA PRO A 55 -7.03 -10.48 -34.30
C PRO A 55 -5.73 -10.97 -33.63
N LEU A 56 -4.72 -10.11 -33.46
CA LEU A 56 -3.47 -10.46 -32.79
C LEU A 56 -3.64 -10.61 -31.27
N THR A 57 -4.76 -10.14 -30.73
CA THR A 57 -4.99 -10.08 -29.28
C THR A 57 -5.83 -11.23 -28.74
N THR A 58 -6.49 -11.99 -29.62
CA THR A 58 -7.32 -13.12 -29.23
C THR A 58 -6.46 -14.33 -28.88
N ARG A 59 -6.75 -14.97 -27.75
CA ARG A 59 -6.09 -16.22 -27.35
C ARG A 59 -6.21 -17.26 -28.48
N THR A 60 -5.11 -17.95 -28.80
CA THR A 60 -5.05 -18.94 -29.89
C THR A 60 -5.97 -20.13 -29.60
N GLY A 61 -7.23 -20.02 -30.03
CA GLY A 61 -8.23 -21.08 -30.06
C GLY A 61 -8.84 -21.18 -31.45
N ARG A 62 -9.56 -22.28 -31.74
CA ARG A 62 -10.28 -22.41 -33.03
C ARG A 62 -11.29 -21.25 -33.16
N GLY A 63 -11.06 -20.36 -34.13
CA GLY A 63 -11.91 -19.19 -34.38
C GLY A 63 -11.43 -17.86 -33.77
N ALA A 64 -10.20 -17.78 -33.25
CA ALA A 64 -9.63 -16.56 -32.66
C ALA A 64 -9.65 -15.37 -33.65
N SER A 65 -9.22 -15.57 -34.90
CA SER A 65 -9.24 -14.53 -35.94
C SER A 65 -10.65 -14.19 -36.43
N THR A 66 -11.61 -15.13 -36.39
CA THR A 66 -12.99 -14.88 -36.85
C THR A 66 -13.85 -14.19 -35.79
N LYS A 67 -13.41 -14.15 -34.54
CA LYS A 67 -14.16 -13.59 -33.39
C LYS A 67 -14.52 -12.11 -33.57
N TRP A 68 -13.63 -11.33 -34.19
CA TRP A 68 -13.80 -9.88 -34.39
C TRP A 68 -14.40 -9.50 -35.74
N LEU A 69 -14.50 -10.45 -36.69
CA LEU A 69 -14.94 -10.17 -38.06
C LEU A 69 -16.32 -9.48 -38.15
N PRO A 70 -17.35 -9.88 -37.36
CA PRO A 70 -18.64 -9.18 -37.39
C PRO A 70 -18.56 -7.74 -36.89
N VAL A 71 -17.70 -7.49 -35.90
CA VAL A 71 -17.52 -6.14 -35.31
C VAL A 71 -16.77 -5.23 -36.28
N LEU A 72 -15.70 -5.74 -36.92
CA LEU A 72 -14.94 -5.00 -37.92
C LEU A 72 -15.80 -4.61 -39.12
N ALA A 73 -16.67 -5.52 -39.59
CA ALA A 73 -17.63 -5.21 -40.64
C ALA A 73 -18.60 -4.08 -40.24
N ARG A 74 -19.09 -4.09 -38.99
CA ARG A 74 -20.00 -3.04 -38.48
C ARG A 74 -19.31 -1.69 -38.31
N VAL A 75 -18.04 -1.68 -37.88
CA VAL A 75 -17.21 -0.47 -37.74
C VAL A 75 -16.89 0.12 -39.11
N GLY A 76 -16.59 -0.72 -40.11
CA GLY A 76 -16.40 -0.29 -41.50
C GLY A 76 -17.66 0.36 -42.11
N ALA A 77 -18.86 0.02 -41.64
CA ALA A 77 -20.11 0.67 -42.01
C ALA A 77 -20.37 2.01 -41.28
N GLY A 78 -19.52 2.40 -40.33
CA GLY A 78 -19.61 3.65 -39.57
C GLY A 78 -20.62 3.63 -38.41
N GLY A 79 -20.94 4.80 -37.85
CA GLY A 79 -21.91 4.96 -36.76
C GLY A 79 -21.32 4.80 -35.35
N PRO A 80 -22.18 4.69 -34.31
CA PRO A 80 -21.76 4.88 -32.91
C PRO A 80 -20.63 3.94 -32.46
N LEU A 81 -20.63 2.69 -32.93
CA LEU A 81 -19.60 1.72 -32.58
C LEU A 81 -18.23 2.09 -33.18
N SER A 82 -18.22 2.67 -34.38
CA SER A 82 -16.99 3.17 -35.01
C SER A 82 -16.42 4.34 -34.20
N ASP A 83 -17.26 5.29 -33.79
CA ASP A 83 -16.85 6.45 -33.00
C ASP A 83 -16.30 6.04 -31.61
N VAL A 84 -16.86 4.98 -31.01
CA VAL A 84 -16.34 4.46 -29.74
C VAL A 84 -14.98 3.80 -29.93
N LEU A 85 -14.86 2.92 -30.94
CA LEU A 85 -13.64 2.15 -31.20
C LEU A 85 -12.54 2.94 -31.93
N SER A 86 -12.76 4.21 -32.24
CA SER A 86 -11.71 5.11 -32.75
C SER A 86 -10.70 5.51 -31.66
N THR A 87 -11.01 5.28 -30.38
CA THR A 87 -10.09 5.63 -29.29
C THR A 87 -9.32 4.41 -28.77
N PRO A 88 -7.97 4.50 -28.62
CA PRO A 88 -7.16 3.37 -28.13
C PRO A 88 -7.61 2.81 -26.77
N LEU A 89 -8.14 3.67 -25.90
CA LEU A 89 -8.70 3.25 -24.61
C LEU A 89 -9.86 2.27 -24.80
N MET A 90 -10.86 2.63 -25.61
CA MET A 90 -12.07 1.81 -25.78
C MET A 90 -11.76 0.48 -26.46
N VAL A 91 -10.80 0.45 -27.39
CA VAL A 91 -10.27 -0.78 -28.01
C VAL A 91 -9.60 -1.67 -26.96
N ALA A 92 -8.79 -1.09 -26.07
CA ALA A 92 -8.16 -1.84 -24.98
C ALA A 92 -9.21 -2.43 -24.02
N LEU A 93 -10.26 -1.69 -23.66
CA LEU A 93 -11.37 -2.20 -22.83
C LEU A 93 -12.10 -3.37 -23.53
N ALA A 94 -12.44 -3.20 -24.81
CA ALA A 94 -13.11 -4.23 -25.60
C ALA A 94 -12.24 -5.49 -25.70
N ARG A 95 -10.94 -5.35 -25.92
CA ARG A 95 -9.98 -6.47 -25.87
C ARG A 95 -10.01 -7.17 -24.52
N THR A 96 -9.90 -6.45 -23.41
CA THR A 96 -9.90 -7.11 -22.08
C THR A 96 -11.21 -7.84 -21.81
N ILE A 97 -12.34 -7.31 -22.27
CA ILE A 97 -13.65 -7.94 -22.07
C ILE A 97 -13.81 -9.16 -22.98
N PHE A 98 -13.45 -9.08 -24.26
CA PHE A 98 -13.80 -10.11 -25.24
C PHE A 98 -12.63 -10.93 -25.79
N SER A 99 -11.39 -10.45 -25.75
CA SER A 99 -10.21 -11.23 -26.18
C SER A 99 -9.63 -12.06 -25.04
N ASP A 100 -9.61 -11.51 -23.82
CA ASP A 100 -9.02 -12.15 -22.65
C ASP A 100 -10.01 -13.09 -21.92
N THR A 101 -11.30 -13.07 -22.32
CA THR A 101 -12.35 -13.96 -21.79
C THR A 101 -13.03 -14.77 -22.90
N ASP A 102 -13.91 -15.69 -22.52
CA ASP A 102 -14.72 -16.49 -23.44
C ASP A 102 -15.92 -15.74 -24.05
N ALA A 103 -16.19 -14.48 -23.63
CA ALA A 103 -17.29 -13.66 -24.14
C ALA A 103 -17.14 -13.34 -25.65
N TYR A 104 -18.25 -13.15 -26.37
CA TYR A 104 -18.21 -12.98 -27.84
C TYR A 104 -18.44 -11.51 -28.25
N PRO A 105 -17.55 -10.88 -29.04
CA PRO A 105 -17.66 -9.48 -29.47
C PRO A 105 -18.95 -9.11 -30.20
N ALA A 106 -19.63 -10.08 -30.82
CA ALA A 106 -20.94 -9.87 -31.43
C ALA A 106 -21.99 -9.36 -30.43
N GLU A 107 -21.77 -9.50 -29.12
CA GLU A 107 -22.57 -8.85 -28.09
C GLU A 107 -22.56 -7.31 -28.19
N LEU A 108 -21.49 -6.70 -28.70
CA LEU A 108 -21.43 -5.26 -28.98
C LEU A 108 -22.39 -4.85 -30.10
N LEU A 109 -22.82 -5.78 -30.95
CA LEU A 109 -23.78 -5.54 -32.03
C LEU A 109 -25.24 -5.66 -31.55
N ARG A 110 -25.46 -6.05 -30.29
CA ARG A 110 -26.81 -6.21 -29.73
C ARG A 110 -27.38 -4.84 -29.36
N GLY A 111 -28.35 -4.40 -30.15
CA GLY A 111 -29.13 -3.18 -29.97
C GLY A 111 -28.60 -2.00 -30.76
N ASP A 112 -29.49 -1.05 -31.08
CA ASP A 112 -29.10 0.23 -31.68
C ASP A 112 -28.76 1.22 -30.55
N GLU A 113 -27.61 0.99 -29.93
CA GLU A 113 -27.17 1.76 -28.78
C GLU A 113 -26.45 3.04 -29.19
N SER A 114 -26.82 4.14 -28.53
CA SER A 114 -26.07 5.39 -28.62
C SER A 114 -24.60 5.19 -28.24
N ARG A 115 -23.74 6.05 -28.76
CA ARG A 115 -22.30 6.08 -28.43
C ARG A 115 -22.04 6.00 -26.92
N ALA A 116 -22.76 6.81 -26.13
CA ALA A 116 -22.61 6.86 -24.68
C ALA A 116 -23.00 5.54 -23.98
N ALA A 117 -24.00 4.82 -24.50
CA ALA A 117 -24.41 3.54 -23.95
C ALA A 117 -23.35 2.45 -24.20
N ILE A 118 -22.78 2.42 -25.41
CA ILE A 118 -21.66 1.51 -25.74
C ILE A 118 -20.44 1.83 -24.86
N GLU A 119 -20.11 3.12 -24.69
CA GLU A 119 -19.00 3.56 -23.83
C GLU A 119 -19.19 3.11 -22.37
N HIS A 120 -20.37 3.37 -21.80
CA HIS A 120 -20.71 2.96 -20.45
C HIS A 120 -20.67 1.44 -20.27
N ARG A 121 -21.15 0.68 -21.26
CA ARG A 121 -21.11 -0.78 -21.24
C ARG A 121 -19.68 -1.31 -21.19
N LEU A 122 -18.78 -0.79 -22.03
CA LEU A 122 -17.36 -1.17 -22.03
C LEU A 122 -16.66 -0.75 -20.74
N LEU A 123 -16.93 0.44 -20.21
CA LEU A 123 -16.36 0.91 -18.94
C LEU A 123 -16.82 0.06 -17.75
N SER A 124 -18.11 -0.26 -17.69
CA SER A 124 -18.70 -1.07 -16.61
C SER A 124 -18.25 -2.53 -16.66
N GLY A 125 -18.12 -3.11 -17.86
CA GLY A 125 -17.68 -4.49 -18.06
C GLY A 125 -16.18 -4.73 -17.84
N PHE A 126 -15.36 -3.67 -17.86
CA PHE A 126 -13.91 -3.80 -17.77
C PHE A 126 -13.44 -4.31 -16.41
N VAL A 127 -13.94 -3.76 -15.30
CA VAL A 127 -13.47 -4.14 -13.96
C VAL A 127 -13.73 -5.62 -13.65
N PRO A 128 -14.93 -6.17 -13.90
CA PRO A 128 -15.16 -7.60 -13.76
C PRO A 128 -14.24 -8.45 -14.64
N ALA A 129 -14.04 -8.08 -15.91
CA ALA A 129 -13.21 -8.81 -16.84
C ALA A 129 -11.71 -8.80 -16.44
N ALA A 130 -11.18 -7.63 -16.08
CA ALA A 130 -9.77 -7.45 -15.73
C ALA A 130 -9.36 -8.13 -14.40
N TYR A 131 -10.33 -8.36 -13.50
CA TYR A 131 -10.09 -8.94 -12.18
C TYR A 131 -10.77 -10.29 -11.97
N ALA A 132 -11.20 -10.97 -13.04
CA ALA A 132 -11.88 -12.27 -12.97
C ALA A 132 -11.06 -13.33 -12.21
N ASP A 133 -9.73 -13.36 -12.42
CA ASP A 133 -8.82 -14.37 -11.85
C ASP A 133 -8.32 -14.04 -10.43
N ARG A 134 -8.83 -13.00 -9.77
CA ARG A 134 -8.37 -12.65 -8.42
C ARG A 134 -9.00 -13.52 -7.34
N ALA A 135 -8.16 -14.02 -6.43
CA ALA A 135 -8.56 -14.79 -5.24
C ALA A 135 -9.56 -14.05 -4.33
N ASP A 136 -9.46 -12.72 -4.25
CA ASP A 136 -10.35 -11.84 -3.45
C ASP A 136 -11.78 -11.70 -4.05
N GLY A 137 -11.99 -12.19 -5.27
CA GLY A 137 -13.21 -12.00 -6.05
C GLY A 137 -13.41 -10.56 -6.55
N VAL A 138 -14.25 -10.39 -7.57
CA VAL A 138 -14.54 -9.09 -8.21
C VAL A 138 -15.16 -8.10 -7.22
N GLY A 139 -16.06 -8.55 -6.35
CA GLY A 139 -16.76 -7.67 -5.39
C GLY A 139 -15.83 -6.96 -4.40
N GLY A 140 -14.77 -7.64 -3.95
CA GLY A 140 -13.75 -7.05 -3.07
C GLY A 140 -12.92 -5.97 -3.78
N VAL A 141 -12.70 -6.11 -5.09
CA VAL A 141 -12.00 -5.11 -5.90
C VAL A 141 -12.89 -3.90 -6.15
N GLU A 142 -14.14 -4.11 -6.54
CA GLU A 142 -15.11 -3.03 -6.76
C GLU A 142 -15.33 -2.17 -5.51
N ALA A 143 -15.43 -2.79 -4.33
CA ALA A 143 -15.59 -2.05 -3.08
C ALA A 143 -14.41 -1.10 -2.83
N ARG A 144 -13.18 -1.55 -3.10
CA ARG A 144 -11.96 -0.75 -2.95
C ARG A 144 -11.85 0.35 -4.00
N LEU A 145 -12.18 0.06 -5.26
CA LEU A 145 -12.21 1.07 -6.33
C LEU A 145 -13.29 2.13 -6.07
N ARG A 146 -14.45 1.73 -5.57
CA ARG A 146 -15.53 2.65 -5.16
C ARG A 146 -15.11 3.53 -3.99
N PHE A 147 -14.39 2.96 -3.02
CA PHE A 147 -13.79 3.74 -1.94
C PHE A 147 -12.79 4.76 -2.49
N LEU A 148 -11.91 4.35 -3.41
CA LEU A 148 -10.92 5.22 -4.02
C LEU A 148 -11.57 6.37 -4.82
N ALA A 149 -12.58 6.06 -5.64
CA ALA A 149 -13.34 7.06 -6.38
C ALA A 149 -13.98 8.08 -5.44
N ARG A 150 -14.67 7.64 -4.38
CA ARG A 150 -15.24 8.54 -3.36
C ARG A 150 -14.17 9.37 -2.64
N HIS A 151 -12.97 8.83 -2.45
CA HIS A 151 -11.87 9.57 -1.84
C HIS A 151 -11.37 10.68 -2.76
N LEU A 152 -11.14 10.38 -4.04
CA LEU A 152 -10.73 11.37 -5.05
C LEU A 152 -11.79 12.46 -5.27
N CYS A 153 -13.08 12.09 -5.35
CA CYS A 153 -14.16 13.06 -5.44
C CYS A 153 -14.20 14.01 -4.24
N ARG A 154 -13.95 13.52 -3.02
CA ARG A 154 -13.89 14.36 -1.82
C ARG A 154 -12.70 15.32 -1.82
N LEU A 155 -11.59 14.94 -2.45
CA LEU A 155 -10.42 15.79 -2.63
C LEU A 155 -10.56 16.76 -3.79
N GLY A 156 -11.62 16.65 -4.60
CA GLY A 156 -11.83 17.50 -5.78
C GLY A 156 -10.81 17.27 -6.89
N THR A 157 -10.13 16.12 -6.90
CA THR A 157 -9.09 15.79 -7.89
C THR A 157 -9.43 14.51 -8.64
N HIS A 158 -9.06 14.45 -9.92
CA HIS A 158 -9.11 13.23 -10.73
C HIS A 158 -7.74 12.55 -10.81
N ASP A 159 -6.69 13.20 -10.32
CA ASP A 159 -5.32 12.72 -10.40
C ASP A 159 -4.96 11.91 -9.15
N LEU A 160 -4.70 10.62 -9.36
CA LEU A 160 -4.18 9.74 -8.33
C LEU A 160 -2.67 9.88 -8.24
N ALA A 161 -2.19 10.77 -7.36
CA ALA A 161 -0.82 10.72 -6.89
C ALA A 161 -0.65 9.49 -5.98
N TRP A 162 -0.42 8.31 -6.56
CA TRP A 162 -0.35 7.05 -5.80
C TRP A 162 0.69 7.08 -4.67
N TRP A 163 1.75 7.89 -4.79
CA TRP A 163 2.72 8.12 -3.72
C TRP A 163 2.16 8.97 -2.57
N GLN A 164 1.18 9.83 -2.82
CA GLN A 164 0.41 10.53 -1.78
C GLN A 164 -0.65 9.62 -1.14
N LEU A 165 -1.07 8.54 -1.79
CA LEU A 165 -2.01 7.58 -1.19
C LEU A 165 -1.45 6.95 0.10
N VAL A 166 -0.13 6.76 0.16
CA VAL A 166 0.57 6.33 1.39
C VAL A 166 0.43 7.37 2.52
N GLN A 167 0.33 8.66 2.17
CA GLN A 167 0.14 9.75 3.13
C GLN A 167 -1.30 9.88 3.61
N ALA A 168 -2.27 9.36 2.83
CA ALA A 168 -3.68 9.34 3.20
C ALA A 168 -4.02 8.25 4.24
N VAL A 169 -3.11 7.29 4.47
CA VAL A 169 -3.26 6.33 5.59
C VAL A 169 -3.00 7.08 6.90
N PRO A 170 -3.94 7.09 7.85
CA PRO A 170 -3.72 7.76 9.12
C PRO A 170 -2.46 7.22 9.78
N ARG A 171 -1.55 8.09 10.18
CA ARG A 171 -0.27 7.70 10.79
C ARG A 171 -0.46 6.84 12.04
N ALA A 172 -1.59 7.02 12.72
CA ALA A 172 -2.04 6.15 13.82
C ALA A 172 -2.23 4.70 13.39
N VAL A 173 -2.76 4.42 12.19
CA VAL A 173 -2.94 3.06 11.67
C VAL A 173 -1.58 2.42 11.38
N VAL A 174 -0.67 3.16 10.75
CA VAL A 174 0.70 2.67 10.47
C VAL A 174 1.45 2.39 11.77
N GLY A 175 1.35 3.31 12.74
CA GLY A 175 1.93 3.15 14.07
C GLY A 175 1.35 1.94 14.82
N SER A 176 0.02 1.77 14.82
CA SER A 176 -0.63 0.64 15.48
C SER A 176 -0.24 -0.70 14.86
N VAL A 177 -0.16 -0.80 13.54
CA VAL A 177 0.26 -2.04 12.85
C VAL A 177 1.73 -2.34 13.14
N ALA A 178 2.62 -1.35 13.05
CA ALA A 178 4.04 -1.52 13.36
C ALA A 178 4.26 -1.91 14.84
N GLY A 179 3.54 -1.26 15.75
CA GLY A 179 3.55 -1.56 17.17
C GLY A 179 3.07 -2.98 17.46
N LEU A 180 1.99 -3.42 16.80
CA LEU A 180 1.48 -4.80 16.92
C LEU A 180 2.53 -5.82 16.48
N VAL A 181 3.16 -5.62 15.31
CA VAL A 181 4.21 -6.52 14.80
C VAL A 181 5.38 -6.63 15.76
N LEU A 182 5.85 -5.51 16.31
CA LEU A 182 6.96 -5.47 17.25
C LEU A 182 6.60 -6.14 18.59
N THR A 183 5.38 -5.90 19.08
CA THR A 183 4.84 -6.57 20.29
C THR A 183 4.82 -8.09 20.09
N THR A 184 4.30 -8.55 18.95
CA THR A 184 4.23 -9.99 18.62
C THR A 184 5.64 -10.60 18.51
N ALA A 185 6.59 -9.90 17.88
CA ALA A 185 7.97 -10.39 17.77
C ALA A 185 8.65 -10.54 19.13
N VAL A 186 8.46 -9.57 20.03
CA VAL A 186 9.00 -9.61 21.40
C VAL A 186 8.33 -10.73 22.22
N LEU A 187 7.02 -10.90 22.09
CA LEU A 187 6.28 -11.99 22.74
C LEU A 187 6.75 -13.36 22.27
N LEU A 188 6.98 -13.56 20.97
CA LEU A 188 7.46 -14.83 20.42
C LEU A 188 8.90 -15.13 20.84
N ALA A 189 9.80 -14.14 20.73
CA ALA A 189 11.19 -14.28 21.16
C ALA A 189 11.28 -14.55 22.67
N GLY A 190 10.47 -13.84 23.45
CA GLY A 190 10.26 -14.12 24.86
C GLY A 190 9.80 -15.55 25.05
N GLY A 191 8.63 -15.93 24.53
CA GLY A 191 8.03 -17.26 24.63
C GLY A 191 9.00 -18.42 24.42
N VAL A 192 9.86 -18.34 23.39
CA VAL A 192 10.90 -19.35 23.11
C VAL A 192 11.93 -19.45 24.23
N VAL A 193 12.39 -18.34 24.80
CA VAL A 193 13.37 -18.33 25.90
C VAL A 193 12.80 -18.96 27.17
N GLY A 194 11.53 -18.75 27.47
CA GLY A 194 10.92 -19.32 28.68
C GLY A 194 10.47 -20.76 28.50
N TRP A 195 10.26 -21.20 27.26
CA TRP A 195 10.09 -22.61 26.92
C TRP A 195 11.39 -23.40 27.12
N VAL A 196 12.54 -22.81 26.78
CA VAL A 196 13.87 -23.44 26.92
C VAL A 196 14.41 -23.30 28.36
N GLY A 197 14.03 -22.25 29.08
CA GLY A 197 14.40 -22.06 30.48
C GLY A 197 13.67 -23.02 31.41
N GLN A 198 14.40 -23.92 32.08
CA GLN A 198 13.86 -24.73 33.16
C GLN A 198 13.70 -23.87 34.42
N TRP A 199 12.50 -23.35 34.67
CA TRP A 199 12.21 -22.52 35.84
C TRP A 199 11.94 -23.41 37.08
N PRO A 200 12.71 -23.27 38.18
CA PRO A 200 12.57 -24.13 39.36
C PRO A 200 11.27 -23.91 40.16
N ASP A 201 10.64 -22.74 40.04
CA ASP A 201 9.51 -22.32 40.85
C ASP A 201 8.42 -21.60 40.03
N ASP A 202 7.17 -21.72 40.47
CA ASP A 202 6.02 -21.06 39.81
C ASP A 202 6.09 -19.52 39.88
N GLY A 203 6.87 -18.97 40.83
CA GLY A 203 7.13 -17.54 40.98
C GLY A 203 7.99 -16.99 39.84
N GLY A 204 9.09 -17.65 39.52
CA GLY A 204 9.96 -17.32 38.38
C GLY A 204 9.21 -17.33 37.04
N ARG A 205 8.37 -18.34 36.79
CA ARG A 205 7.54 -18.42 35.59
C ARG A 205 6.57 -17.24 35.46
N ARG A 206 5.91 -16.85 36.55
CA ARG A 206 4.97 -15.71 36.56
C ARG A 206 5.68 -14.37 36.37
N ALA A 207 6.78 -14.14 37.08
CA ALA A 207 7.57 -12.91 36.96
C ALA A 207 8.13 -12.72 35.54
N TRP A 208 8.54 -13.80 34.91
CA TRP A 208 9.05 -13.80 33.54
C TRP A 208 7.95 -13.49 32.50
N LEU A 209 6.77 -14.12 32.62
CA LEU A 209 5.61 -13.82 31.76
C LEU A 209 5.18 -12.35 31.86
N ILE A 210 5.14 -11.81 33.08
CA ILE A 210 4.80 -10.40 33.32
C ILE A 210 5.86 -9.48 32.68
N SER A 211 7.14 -9.81 32.82
CA SER A 211 8.25 -8.99 32.28
C SER A 211 8.22 -8.92 30.76
N ILE A 212 7.93 -10.02 30.07
CA ILE A 212 7.81 -10.03 28.60
C ILE A 212 6.57 -9.30 28.12
N LEU A 213 5.45 -9.45 28.83
CA LEU A 213 4.23 -8.72 28.49
C LEU A 213 4.47 -7.22 28.57
N ILE A 214 5.07 -6.74 29.66
CA ILE A 214 5.42 -5.32 29.83
C ILE A 214 6.40 -4.87 28.75
N ALA A 215 7.47 -5.63 28.51
CA ALA A 215 8.46 -5.30 27.48
C ALA A 215 7.84 -5.23 26.08
N SER A 216 6.93 -6.15 25.74
CA SER A 216 6.25 -6.15 24.44
C SER A 216 5.33 -4.94 24.26
N VAL A 217 4.58 -4.56 25.29
CA VAL A 217 3.67 -3.41 25.25
C VAL A 217 4.48 -2.11 25.13
N VAL A 218 5.54 -1.97 25.92
CA VAL A 218 6.41 -0.79 25.86
C VAL A 218 7.09 -0.69 24.50
N CYS A 219 7.66 -1.79 23.99
CA CYS A 219 8.32 -1.80 22.69
C CYS A 219 7.32 -1.50 21.56
N GLY A 220 6.13 -2.10 21.60
CA GLY A 220 5.06 -1.86 20.64
C GLY A 220 4.57 -0.41 20.62
N VAL A 221 4.34 0.19 21.79
CA VAL A 221 3.93 1.60 21.90
C VAL A 221 5.03 2.53 21.40
N VAL A 222 6.28 2.31 21.81
CA VAL A 222 7.42 3.15 21.38
C VAL A 222 7.66 3.02 19.88
N GLY A 223 7.69 1.79 19.34
CA GLY A 223 7.85 1.54 17.91
C GLY A 223 6.71 2.13 17.08
N GLY A 224 5.47 1.99 17.55
CA GLY A 224 4.30 2.56 16.90
C GLY A 224 4.31 4.09 16.90
N VAL A 225 4.71 4.72 18.00
CA VAL A 225 4.87 6.18 18.12
C VAL A 225 6.01 6.68 17.24
N VAL A 226 7.18 6.03 17.24
CA VAL A 226 8.32 6.43 16.40
C VAL A 226 7.99 6.34 14.91
N VAL A 227 7.33 5.27 14.47
CA VAL A 227 6.89 5.12 13.07
C VAL A 227 5.76 6.10 12.74
N GLY A 228 4.80 6.29 13.65
CA GLY A 228 3.69 7.23 13.48
C GLY A 228 4.11 8.71 13.46
N HIS A 229 5.17 9.07 14.18
CA HIS A 229 5.72 10.43 14.24
C HIS A 229 6.95 10.65 13.34
N GLY A 230 7.46 9.61 12.66
CA GLY A 230 8.61 9.69 11.77
C GLY A 230 8.37 10.67 10.62
N ARG A 231 8.93 11.89 10.72
CA ARG A 231 8.81 12.98 9.74
C ARG A 231 9.74 12.85 8.52
N GLY A 232 10.14 11.63 8.13
CA GLY A 232 11.32 11.46 7.28
C GLY A 232 11.13 10.88 5.88
N ILE A 233 10.05 10.13 5.62
CA ILE A 233 9.87 9.49 4.32
C ILE A 233 8.88 10.33 3.53
N LEU A 234 9.36 11.43 2.96
CA LEU A 234 8.69 12.04 1.82
C LEU A 234 9.01 11.13 0.62
N PRO A 235 8.08 10.29 0.14
CA PRO A 235 8.28 9.65 -1.16
C PRO A 235 8.32 10.79 -2.18
N SER A 236 9.54 11.16 -2.57
CA SER A 236 9.81 11.89 -3.82
C SER A 236 9.15 11.12 -4.98
N PRO A 237 8.79 11.76 -6.11
CA PRO A 237 8.45 11.07 -7.34
C PRO A 237 9.63 10.21 -7.84
N ALA A 238 9.91 9.14 -7.13
CA ALA A 238 10.87 8.11 -7.47
C ALA A 238 10.07 6.98 -8.11
N ARG A 239 10.56 6.48 -9.25
CA ARG A 239 10.05 5.25 -9.86
C ARG A 239 10.21 4.12 -8.84
N MET A 240 9.16 3.87 -8.07
CA MET A 240 9.14 2.83 -7.07
C MET A 240 8.79 1.53 -7.78
N GLN A 241 9.82 0.86 -8.31
CA GLN A 241 9.69 -0.53 -8.75
C GLN A 241 9.51 -1.40 -7.50
N LEU A 242 8.27 -1.54 -7.04
CA LEU A 242 7.89 -2.48 -6.00
C LEU A 242 7.97 -3.91 -6.57
N ARG A 243 9.20 -4.44 -6.69
CA ARG A 243 9.43 -5.88 -6.77
C ARG A 243 9.20 -6.47 -5.38
N VAL A 244 7.94 -6.75 -5.05
CA VAL A 244 7.51 -7.35 -3.77
C VAL A 244 7.89 -8.83 -3.69
N HIS A 245 8.14 -9.49 -4.83
CA HIS A 245 8.56 -10.89 -4.87
C HIS A 245 10.09 -11.01 -4.84
N GLY A 246 10.62 -11.35 -3.66
CA GLY A 246 12.00 -11.86 -3.52
C GLY A 246 12.85 -11.27 -2.39
N ARG A 247 12.46 -10.16 -1.76
CA ARG A 247 13.30 -9.47 -0.75
C ARG A 247 13.04 -9.80 0.72
N GLN A 248 12.17 -10.78 1.00
CA GLN A 248 11.95 -11.26 2.37
C GLN A 248 13.24 -11.84 2.98
N ALA A 249 14.05 -12.53 2.17
CA ALA A 249 15.30 -13.15 2.60
C ALA A 249 16.43 -12.14 2.87
N ILE A 250 16.46 -11.00 2.16
CA ILE A 250 17.52 -9.99 2.31
C ILE A 250 17.28 -9.13 3.56
N ILE A 251 16.03 -8.76 3.84
CA ILE A 251 15.66 -8.03 5.07
C ILE A 251 15.81 -8.93 6.30
N ALA A 252 15.49 -10.23 6.18
CA ALA A 252 15.76 -11.20 7.24
C ALA A 252 17.26 -11.32 7.53
N GLY A 253 18.11 -11.31 6.50
CA GLY A 253 19.57 -11.35 6.64
C GLY A 253 20.17 -10.12 7.34
N GLU A 254 19.71 -8.91 7.01
CA GLU A 254 20.15 -7.68 7.69
C GLU A 254 19.68 -7.61 9.15
N PHE A 255 18.46 -8.07 9.45
CA PHE A 255 17.97 -8.12 10.84
C PHE A 255 18.79 -9.08 11.72
N VAL A 256 19.18 -10.24 11.17
CA VAL A 256 20.07 -11.18 11.86
C VAL A 256 21.46 -10.56 12.11
N GLY A 257 21.97 -9.74 11.19
CA GLY A 257 23.23 -9.01 11.35
C GLY A 257 23.18 -7.92 12.42
N VAL A 258 22.08 -7.15 12.50
CA VAL A 258 21.87 -6.09 13.49
C VAL A 258 21.66 -6.64 14.91
N VAL A 259 20.94 -7.76 15.04
CA VAL A 259 20.76 -8.47 16.31
C VAL A 259 22.07 -9.09 16.82
N ARG A 260 23.00 -9.42 15.91
CA ARG A 260 24.32 -9.98 16.24
C ARG A 260 25.42 -8.94 16.42
N SER A 261 25.12 -7.64 16.25
CA SER A 261 26.11 -6.57 16.47
C SER A 261 26.39 -6.44 17.97
N TRP A 262 27.59 -6.82 18.39
CA TRP A 262 28.04 -6.86 19.79
C TRP A 262 27.79 -5.54 20.57
N ARG A 263 27.69 -4.41 19.85
CA ARG A 263 27.33 -3.09 20.41
C ARG A 263 25.88 -2.99 20.89
N THR A 264 24.90 -3.60 20.22
CA THR A 264 23.50 -3.62 20.68
C THR A 264 23.35 -4.56 21.86
N THR A 265 24.04 -5.72 21.84
CA THR A 265 24.07 -6.66 22.97
C THR A 265 24.72 -6.04 24.21
N ALA A 266 25.81 -5.29 24.06
CA ALA A 266 26.47 -4.58 25.15
C ALA A 266 25.60 -3.45 25.72
N TRP A 267 24.91 -2.68 24.87
CA TRP A 267 24.02 -1.61 25.31
C TRP A 267 22.79 -2.16 26.05
N PHE A 268 22.17 -3.23 25.54
CA PHE A 268 21.10 -3.95 26.23
C PHE A 268 21.58 -4.59 27.54
N GLY A 269 22.80 -5.16 27.57
CA GLY A 269 23.39 -5.73 28.78
C GLY A 269 23.60 -4.70 29.89
N VAL A 270 24.09 -3.50 29.55
CA VAL A 270 24.23 -2.40 30.53
C VAL A 270 22.86 -1.94 31.05
N TRP A 271 21.85 -1.91 30.19
CA TRP A 271 20.50 -1.48 30.54
C TRP A 271 19.76 -2.52 31.41
N THR A 272 19.89 -3.81 31.09
CA THR A 272 19.29 -4.90 31.88
C THR A 272 19.98 -5.05 33.23
N VAL A 273 21.30 -4.91 33.32
CA VAL A 273 22.02 -4.97 34.60
C VAL A 273 21.63 -3.81 35.52
N ARG A 274 21.50 -2.58 35.01
CA ARG A 274 21.02 -1.45 35.83
C ARG A 274 19.54 -1.56 36.18
N GLY A 275 18.69 -2.02 35.26
CA GLY A 275 17.27 -2.23 35.51
C GLY A 275 16.99 -3.32 36.55
N VAL A 276 17.68 -4.47 36.43
CA VAL A 276 17.60 -5.57 37.42
C VAL A 276 18.14 -5.12 38.77
N GLY A 277 19.22 -4.33 38.81
CA GLY A 277 19.73 -3.75 40.05
C GLY A 277 18.72 -2.87 40.78
N VAL A 278 17.98 -2.01 40.07
CA VAL A 278 16.95 -1.15 40.66
C VAL A 278 15.75 -1.97 41.14
N CYS A 279 15.34 -3.00 40.40
CA CYS A 279 14.25 -3.88 40.81
C CYS A 279 14.61 -4.74 42.03
N VAL A 280 15.82 -5.31 42.08
CA VAL A 280 16.30 -6.08 43.24
C VAL A 280 16.41 -5.17 44.47
N PHE A 281 16.85 -3.92 44.30
CA PHE A 281 16.92 -2.94 45.38
C PHE A 281 15.53 -2.54 45.90
N ALA A 282 14.55 -2.38 45.00
CA ALA A 282 13.17 -2.08 45.37
C ALA A 282 12.51 -3.26 46.12
N VAL A 283 12.75 -4.50 45.69
CA VAL A 283 12.25 -5.71 46.35
C VAL A 283 12.91 -5.90 47.72
N TYR A 284 14.20 -5.62 47.84
CA TYR A 284 14.92 -5.66 49.12
C TYR A 284 14.41 -4.61 50.12
N LEU A 285 14.16 -3.38 49.67
CA LEU A 285 13.57 -2.33 50.50
C LEU A 285 12.14 -2.66 50.94
N PHE A 286 11.34 -3.26 50.05
CA PHE A 286 9.98 -3.68 50.36
C PHE A 286 9.95 -4.84 51.37
N GLY A 287 10.84 -5.82 51.22
CA GLY A 287 11.01 -6.92 52.20
C GLY A 287 11.51 -6.45 53.56
N ARG A 288 12.36 -5.41 53.59
CA ARG A 288 12.86 -4.79 54.83
C ARG A 288 11.80 -3.92 55.53
N TRP A 289 10.89 -3.31 54.78
CA TRP A 289 9.74 -2.57 55.34
C TRP A 289 8.70 -3.51 55.95
N ALA A 290 8.47 -4.67 55.32
CA ALA A 290 7.54 -5.69 55.81
C ALA A 290 8.04 -6.48 57.04
N SER A 291 9.34 -6.39 57.38
CA SER A 291 9.95 -7.08 58.54
C SER A 291 10.15 -6.17 59.76
N LEU A 292 9.72 -4.91 59.72
CA LEU A 292 9.70 -4.04 60.90
C LEU A 292 8.61 -4.54 61.87
N PRO A 293 8.95 -4.82 63.15
CA PRO A 293 7.98 -5.30 64.12
C PRO A 293 6.91 -4.23 64.39
N ALA A 294 5.64 -4.65 64.33
CA ALA A 294 4.50 -3.80 64.65
C ALA A 294 4.62 -3.26 66.09
N CYS A 295 4.43 -1.94 66.27
CA CYS A 295 4.36 -1.33 67.59
C CYS A 295 3.30 -2.04 68.45
N SER A 296 3.70 -2.44 69.65
CA SER A 296 2.81 -3.05 70.65
C SER A 296 1.75 -2.03 71.11
N PRO A 297 0.49 -2.47 71.34
CA PRO A 297 -0.54 -1.59 71.85
C PRO A 297 -0.25 -1.23 73.32
N VAL A 298 -0.23 0.07 73.61
CA VAL A 298 -0.12 0.65 74.95
C VAL A 298 -1.32 0.21 75.79
N SER A 299 -1.05 -0.42 76.94
CA SER A 299 -2.07 -0.82 77.91
C SER A 299 -2.60 0.41 78.68
N VAL A 300 -3.89 0.71 78.51
CA VAL A 300 -4.59 1.71 79.33
C VAL A 300 -5.11 1.02 80.59
N ARG A 301 -4.49 1.34 81.72
CA ARG A 301 -4.83 0.86 83.06
C ARG A 301 -6.11 1.59 83.51
N GLY A 302 -7.25 0.89 83.46
CA GLY A 302 -8.52 1.40 83.98
C GLY A 302 -8.61 1.22 85.50
N SER A 303 -8.62 2.33 86.23
CA SER A 303 -9.00 2.40 87.64
C SER A 303 -10.53 2.44 87.76
N SER A 304 -11.13 1.52 88.50
CA SER A 304 -12.46 1.74 89.08
C SER A 304 -12.59 1.05 90.43
N SER A 305 -12.75 1.88 91.46
CA SER A 305 -13.23 1.58 92.79
C SER A 305 -14.70 1.15 92.80
N ARG A 306 -15.01 0.01 93.41
CA ARG A 306 -15.93 -0.20 94.56
C ARG A 306 -16.13 -1.69 94.79
#